data_AF-A0A4Y2L1A2-F1
#
_entry.id   AF-A0A4Y2L1A2-F1
#
_cell.length_a   1.000
_cell.length_b   1.000
_cell.length_c   1.000
_cell.angle_alpha   90.00
_cell.angle_beta   90.00
_cell.angle_gamma   90.00
#
_symmetry.space_group_name_H-M   'P 1'
#
loop_
_entity.id
_entity.type
_entity.pdbx_description
1 polymer ?
#
loop_
_entity_poly.entity_id
_entity_poly.type
_entity_poly.pdbx_seq_one_letter_code
_entity_poly.pdbx_strand_id
1 'polypeptide(L)'
;MTTLIKQFIEAERSGSWDLHIATIQQMLPFFHAAGHFFYAKCAHLYMQDMLNLKHRIDSIEYEKFTKDGYFTIRSTVKFWSGIWSNQTIEQTLMKTMKSSVVLTRGRGITESVLTRLALGMIHLHNICEEIEKYCNITLVTSEQHVDMRPSLRLKTMKMLKGLCSGFLNTYHSP
;
A
#
# COMPACT_ATOMS: atom_id res chain seq x y z
N MET A 1 -1.78 -23.37 12.95
CA MET A 1 -1.72 -22.57 11.70
C MET A 1 -2.64 -21.35 11.76
N THR A 2 -3.96 -21.51 11.89
CA THR A 2 -4.93 -20.38 11.86
C THR A 2 -4.68 -19.33 12.95
N THR A 3 -4.34 -19.74 14.17
CA THR A 3 -3.98 -18.82 15.25
C THR A 3 -2.74 -17.98 14.90
N LEU A 4 -1.70 -18.61 14.35
CA LEU A 4 -0.47 -17.91 13.92
C LEU A 4 -0.77 -16.87 12.84
N ILE A 5 -1.60 -17.22 11.86
CA ILE A 5 -2.01 -16.27 10.81
C ILE A 5 -2.74 -15.07 11.41
N LYS A 6 -3.62 -15.29 12.40
CA LYS A 6 -4.31 -14.20 13.09
C LYS A 6 -3.34 -13.30 13.87
N GLN A 7 -2.37 -13.89 14.58
CA GLN A 7 -1.33 -13.15 15.30
C GLN A 7 -0.43 -12.36 14.34
N PHE A 8 -0.14 -12.90 13.16
CA PHE A 8 0.62 -12.20 12.13
C PHE A 8 -0.15 -10.98 11.60
N ILE A 9 -1.43 -11.15 11.29
CA ILE A 9 -2.31 -10.04 10.91
C ILE A 9 -2.38 -9.00 12.04
N GLU A 10 -2.53 -9.44 13.29
CA GLU A 10 -2.57 -8.57 14.45
C GLU A 10 -1.30 -7.73 14.60
N ALA A 11 -0.12 -8.35 14.48
CA ALA A 11 1.17 -7.67 14.55
C ALA A 11 1.25 -6.53 13.53
N GLU A 12 0.83 -6.81 12.29
CA GLU A 12 0.91 -5.89 11.16
C GLU A 12 -0.18 -4.81 11.21
N ARG A 13 -1.37 -5.12 11.71
CA ARG A 13 -2.44 -4.14 11.88
C ARG A 13 -2.16 -3.18 13.03
N SER A 14 -1.53 -3.66 14.10
CA SER A 14 -1.20 -2.90 15.32
C SER A 14 0.15 -2.18 15.24
N GLY A 15 1.05 -2.62 14.37
CA GLY A 15 2.43 -2.13 14.36
C GLY A 15 3.23 -2.67 15.55
N SER A 16 3.02 -3.93 15.96
CA SER A 16 3.85 -4.61 16.98
C SER A 16 5.00 -5.43 16.37
N TRP A 17 6.23 -4.92 16.49
CA TRP A 17 7.41 -5.55 15.89
C TRP A 17 7.78 -6.87 16.57
N ASP A 18 7.72 -6.91 17.91
CA ASP A 18 8.07 -8.11 18.66
C ASP A 18 7.12 -9.27 18.37
N LEU A 19 5.81 -8.97 18.27
CA LEU A 19 4.80 -9.96 17.90
C LEU A 19 5.02 -10.46 16.48
N HIS A 20 5.39 -9.58 15.55
CA HIS A 20 5.70 -9.93 14.16
C HIS A 20 6.84 -10.95 14.06
N ILE A 21 7.97 -10.64 14.68
CA ILE A 21 9.17 -11.51 14.67
C ILE A 21 8.90 -12.84 15.37
N ALA A 22 8.27 -12.82 16.54
CA ALA A 22 7.91 -14.04 17.27
C ALA A 22 6.98 -14.93 16.45
N THR A 23 6.02 -14.33 15.74
CA THR A 23 5.08 -15.07 14.91
C THR A 23 5.76 -15.69 13.68
N ILE A 24 6.64 -14.96 12.99
CA ILE A 24 7.41 -15.51 11.85
C ILE A 24 8.28 -16.69 12.31
N GLN A 25 8.94 -16.59 13.46
CA GLN A 25 9.72 -17.69 14.02
C GLN A 25 8.87 -18.96 14.23
N GLN A 26 7.65 -18.80 14.73
CA GLN A 26 6.71 -19.91 14.93
C GLN A 26 6.12 -20.44 13.62
N MET A 27 6.10 -19.65 12.55
CA MET A 27 5.67 -20.08 11.22
C MET A 27 6.72 -20.91 10.47
N LEU A 28 8.02 -20.78 10.80
CA LEU A 28 9.11 -21.49 10.10
C LEU A 28 8.90 -23.01 9.96
N PRO A 29 8.54 -23.77 11.03
CA PRO A 29 8.31 -25.22 10.90
C PRO A 29 7.19 -25.56 9.91
N PHE A 30 6.19 -24.69 9.77
CA PHE A 30 5.09 -24.88 8.83
C PHE A 30 5.51 -24.66 7.37
N PHE A 31 6.42 -23.72 7.10
CA PHE A 31 6.98 -23.57 5.76
C PHE A 31 7.79 -24.80 5.32
N HIS A 32 8.53 -25.40 6.25
CA HIS A 32 9.24 -26.67 6.00
C HIS A 32 8.26 -27.82 5.80
N ALA A 33 7.28 -27.98 6.69
CA ALA A 33 6.30 -29.06 6.61
C ALA A 33 5.44 -29.00 5.34
N ALA A 34 5.13 -27.80 4.84
CA ALA A 34 4.38 -27.58 3.60
C ALA A 34 5.24 -27.78 2.32
N GLY A 35 6.53 -28.06 2.44
CA GLY A 35 7.44 -28.20 1.28
C GLY A 35 7.78 -26.87 0.60
N HIS A 36 7.45 -25.74 1.22
CA HIS A 36 7.74 -24.39 0.71
C HIS A 36 9.17 -23.96 1.05
N PHE A 37 10.16 -24.75 0.62
CA PHE A 37 11.57 -24.59 1.02
C PHE A 37 12.16 -23.21 0.67
N PHE A 38 11.76 -22.62 -0.46
CA PHE A 38 12.21 -21.27 -0.83
C PHE A 38 11.66 -20.22 0.15
N TYR A 39 10.38 -20.29 0.52
CA TYR A 39 9.82 -19.40 1.53
C TYR A 39 10.46 -19.62 2.90
N ALA A 40 10.69 -20.88 3.28
CA ALA A 40 11.39 -21.20 4.52
C ALA A 40 12.82 -20.62 4.56
N LYS A 41 13.56 -20.72 3.45
CA LYS A 41 14.90 -20.13 3.31
C LYS A 41 14.85 -18.60 3.42
N CYS A 42 13.94 -17.95 2.68
CA CYS A 42 13.80 -16.50 2.73
C CYS A 42 13.37 -16.02 4.13
N ALA A 43 12.46 -16.73 4.79
CA ALA A 43 12.03 -16.42 6.16
C ALA A 43 13.18 -16.55 7.16
N HIS A 44 14.06 -17.55 7.01
CA HIS A 44 15.27 -17.67 7.83
C HIS A 44 16.24 -16.51 7.64
N LEU A 45 16.52 -16.13 6.38
CA LEU A 45 17.38 -14.97 6.08
C LEU A 45 16.79 -13.69 6.65
N TYR A 46 15.49 -13.48 6.45
CA TYR A 46 14.77 -12.34 7.01
C TYR A 46 14.89 -12.31 8.54
N MET A 47 14.65 -13.42 9.24
CA MET A 47 14.79 -13.49 10.70
C MET A 47 16.21 -13.13 11.16
N GLN A 48 17.24 -13.64 10.47
CA GLN A 48 18.62 -13.34 10.80
C GLN A 48 18.93 -11.84 10.61
N ASP A 49 18.48 -11.25 9.51
CA ASP A 49 18.67 -9.82 9.26
C ASP A 49 17.93 -8.96 10.28
N MET A 50 16.69 -9.33 10.63
CA MET A 50 15.85 -8.59 11.55
C MET A 50 16.34 -8.65 13.00
N LEU A 51 16.90 -9.79 13.43
CA LEU A 51 17.54 -9.91 14.75
C LEU A 51 18.82 -9.07 14.84
N ASN A 52 19.56 -8.94 13.73
CA ASN A 52 20.75 -8.09 13.65
C ASN A 52 20.45 -6.62 13.32
N LEU A 53 19.18 -6.25 13.13
CA LEU A 53 18.78 -4.92 12.68
C LEU A 53 19.27 -3.82 13.63
N LYS A 54 19.22 -4.06 14.95
CA LYS A 54 19.70 -3.13 15.99
C LYS A 54 21.15 -2.71 15.82
N HIS A 55 21.97 -3.56 15.21
CA HIS A 55 23.40 -3.30 14.98
C HIS A 55 23.68 -2.67 13.61
N ARG A 56 22.68 -2.63 12.71
CA ARG A 56 22.82 -2.16 11.32
C ARG A 56 22.30 -0.75 11.10
N ILE A 57 21.35 -0.30 11.90
CA ILE A 57 20.74 1.03 11.78
C ILE A 57 20.99 1.86 13.03
N ASP A 58 20.80 3.18 12.93
CA ASP A 58 20.94 4.08 14.06
C ASP A 58 19.95 3.73 15.17
N SER A 59 20.35 3.94 16.43
CA SER A 59 19.53 3.57 17.59
C SER A 59 18.20 4.33 17.62
N ILE A 60 18.16 5.58 17.14
CA ILE A 60 16.94 6.39 17.11
C ILE A 60 15.99 5.87 16.04
N GLU A 61 16.51 5.53 14.86
CA GLU A 61 15.70 4.93 13.79
C GLU A 61 15.19 3.55 14.18
N TYR A 62 16.01 2.75 14.86
CA TYR A 62 15.58 1.45 15.38
C TYR A 62 14.42 1.59 16.36
N GLU A 63 14.49 2.56 17.27
CA GLU A 63 13.41 2.82 18.22
C GLU A 63 12.12 3.25 17.52
N LYS A 64 12.20 4.17 16.55
CA LYS A 64 11.03 4.57 15.74
C LYS A 64 10.44 3.39 14.95
N PHE A 65 11.30 2.58 14.35
CA PHE A 65 10.89 1.42 13.56
C PHE A 65 10.15 0.38 14.40
N THR A 66 10.69 0.07 15.59
CA THR A 66 10.18 -1.01 16.44
C THR A 66 9.10 -0.58 17.42
N LYS A 67 9.28 0.54 18.12
CA LYS A 67 8.38 1.02 19.19
C LYS A 67 7.29 1.97 18.68
N ASP A 68 7.63 2.87 17.75
CA ASP A 68 6.64 3.81 17.19
C ASP A 68 5.80 3.17 16.06
N GLY A 69 6.08 1.91 15.73
CA GLY A 69 5.30 1.10 14.77
C GLY A 69 5.55 1.47 13.30
N TYR A 70 6.66 2.15 13.00
CA TYR A 70 6.99 2.61 11.64
C TYR A 70 7.31 1.46 10.68
N PHE A 71 7.43 0.22 11.16
CA PHE A 71 7.53 -0.93 10.26
C PHE A 71 6.27 -1.15 9.41
N THR A 72 5.12 -0.64 9.87
CA THR A 72 3.84 -0.72 9.15
C THR A 72 3.47 0.62 8.54
N ILE A 73 2.84 0.61 7.37
CA ILE A 73 2.37 1.84 6.75
C ILE A 73 0.97 2.16 7.26
N ARG A 74 0.76 3.38 7.75
CA ARG A 74 -0.50 3.80 8.37
C ARG A 74 -0.98 5.09 7.73
N SER A 75 -2.17 5.06 7.11
CA SER A 75 -2.84 6.26 6.60
C SER A 75 -3.61 7.03 7.69
N THR A 76 -3.85 6.41 8.85
CA THR A 76 -4.54 7.03 9.99
C THR A 76 -3.91 6.63 11.32
N VAL A 77 -4.08 7.47 12.35
CA VAL A 77 -3.51 7.27 13.71
C VAL A 77 -4.19 6.12 14.49
N LYS A 78 -5.26 5.52 13.95
CA LYS A 78 -6.01 4.44 14.62
C LYS A 78 -5.14 3.23 14.87
N PHE A 79 -5.20 2.61 16.06
CA PHE A 79 -4.38 1.46 16.44
C PHE A 79 -4.36 0.35 15.39
N TRP A 80 -5.53 -0.12 14.95
CA TRP A 80 -5.69 -1.19 13.97
C TRP A 80 -5.72 -0.66 12.53
N SER A 81 -4.73 0.13 12.12
CA SER A 81 -4.68 0.75 10.79
C SER A 81 -3.50 0.33 9.91
N GLY A 82 -2.53 -0.43 10.44
CA GLY A 82 -1.30 -0.80 9.74
C GLY A 82 -1.52 -1.67 8.51
N ILE A 83 -0.85 -1.35 7.41
CA ILE A 83 -0.90 -2.08 6.15
C ILE A 83 0.53 -2.50 5.79
N TRP A 84 0.67 -3.73 5.27
CA TRP A 84 1.93 -4.22 4.74
C TRP A 84 2.48 -3.30 3.66
N SER A 85 3.79 -3.08 3.68
CA SER A 85 4.48 -2.27 2.67
C SER A 85 4.21 -2.76 1.24
N ASN A 86 4.30 -4.06 0.99
CA ASN A 86 4.00 -4.63 -0.32
C ASN A 86 2.54 -4.40 -0.73
N GLN A 87 1.60 -4.53 0.21
CA GLN A 87 0.19 -4.29 -0.05
C GLN A 87 -0.07 -2.81 -0.35
N THR A 88 0.58 -1.87 0.34
CA THR A 88 0.50 -0.44 0.01
C THR A 88 1.09 -0.15 -1.37
N ILE A 89 2.24 -0.74 -1.71
CA ILE A 89 2.83 -0.58 -3.05
C ILE A 89 1.86 -1.11 -4.11
N GLU A 90 1.26 -2.27 -3.91
CA GLU A 90 0.37 -2.87 -4.90
C GLU A 90 -0.97 -2.11 -5.00
N GLN A 91 -1.62 -1.86 -3.88
CA GLN A 91 -2.99 -1.35 -3.84
C GLN A 91 -3.08 0.18 -3.98
N THR A 92 -2.04 0.91 -3.59
CA THR A 92 -2.03 2.37 -3.65
C THR A 92 -1.15 2.83 -4.82
N LEU A 93 0.11 2.40 -4.86
CA LEU A 93 1.06 2.92 -5.84
C LEU A 93 0.84 2.28 -7.23
N MET A 94 0.81 0.96 -7.32
CA MET A 94 0.67 0.22 -8.58
C MET A 94 -0.74 0.34 -9.16
N LYS A 95 -1.81 0.32 -8.35
CA LYS A 95 -3.17 0.65 -8.81
C LYS A 95 -3.20 1.98 -9.56
N THR A 96 -2.62 3.01 -8.96
CA THR A 96 -2.62 4.34 -9.55
C THR A 96 -1.69 4.39 -10.78
N MET A 97 -0.52 3.72 -10.75
CA MET A 97 0.40 3.68 -11.89
C MET A 97 -0.16 2.91 -13.09
N LYS A 98 -0.88 1.80 -12.86
CA LYS A 98 -1.55 1.02 -13.90
C LYS A 98 -2.66 1.81 -14.59
N SER A 99 -3.31 2.74 -13.88
CA SER A 99 -4.29 3.66 -14.47
C SER A 99 -3.64 4.74 -15.35
N SER A 100 -2.36 5.05 -15.12
CA SER A 100 -1.59 5.97 -15.96
C SER A 100 -1.07 5.25 -17.22
N VAL A 101 -1.71 5.50 -18.36
CA VAL A 101 -1.36 4.92 -19.67
C VAL A 101 0.08 5.22 -20.10
N VAL A 102 0.68 6.28 -19.53
CA VAL A 102 2.04 6.74 -19.86
C VAL A 102 3.11 5.74 -19.40
N LEU A 103 2.94 5.09 -18.24
CA LEU A 103 3.97 4.20 -17.70
C LEU A 103 3.96 2.78 -18.26
N THR A 104 2.77 2.27 -18.60
CA THR A 104 2.58 0.89 -19.05
C THR A 104 3.17 0.62 -20.44
N ARG A 105 3.51 1.65 -21.21
CA ARG A 105 4.10 1.52 -22.56
C ARG A 105 5.61 1.82 -22.63
N GLY A 106 6.25 2.13 -21.49
CA GLY A 106 7.71 2.16 -21.33
C GLY A 106 8.50 3.16 -22.20
N ARG A 107 7.86 4.05 -22.97
CA ARG A 107 8.54 4.93 -23.91
C ARG A 107 8.85 6.29 -23.26
N GLY A 108 10.13 6.59 -23.05
CA GLY A 108 10.62 7.94 -22.71
C GLY A 108 10.47 8.37 -21.24
N ILE A 109 10.57 7.44 -20.28
CA ILE A 109 10.55 7.79 -18.84
C ILE A 109 11.95 8.21 -18.41
N THR A 110 12.20 9.51 -18.34
CA THR A 110 13.37 10.08 -17.66
C THR A 110 13.17 10.03 -16.14
N GLU A 111 14.24 9.92 -15.35
CA GLU A 111 14.15 9.92 -13.87
C GLU A 111 13.37 11.12 -13.32
N SER A 112 13.52 12.31 -13.92
CA SER A 112 12.76 13.50 -13.54
C SER A 112 11.24 13.34 -13.70
N VAL A 113 10.80 12.58 -14.70
CA VAL A 113 9.39 12.26 -14.94
C VAL A 113 8.92 11.25 -13.90
N LEU A 114 9.74 10.25 -13.57
CA LEU A 114 9.45 9.26 -12.53
C LEU A 114 9.30 9.93 -11.16
N THR A 115 10.22 10.82 -10.78
CA THR A 115 10.19 11.54 -9.50
C THR A 115 8.99 12.47 -9.40
N ARG A 116 8.71 13.25 -10.46
CA ARG A 116 7.54 14.12 -10.50
C ARG A 116 6.23 13.34 -10.45
N LEU A 117 6.21 12.16 -11.07
CA LEU A 117 5.07 11.27 -10.97
C LEU A 117 4.94 10.70 -9.55
N ALA A 118 6.00 10.15 -8.95
CA ALA A 118 5.97 9.61 -7.59
C ALA A 118 5.43 10.64 -6.58
N LEU A 119 5.88 11.90 -6.67
CA LEU A 119 5.38 13.01 -5.86
C LEU A 119 3.92 13.36 -6.18
N GLY A 120 3.59 13.50 -7.46
CA GLY A 120 2.22 13.83 -7.91
C GLY A 120 1.20 12.75 -7.57
N MET A 121 1.63 11.50 -7.48
CA MET A 121 0.78 10.33 -7.21
C MET A 121 0.30 10.28 -5.77
N ILE A 122 1.11 10.77 -4.82
CA ILE A 122 0.68 10.93 -3.42
C ILE A 122 -0.50 11.91 -3.35
N HIS A 123 -0.40 13.04 -4.06
CA HIS A 123 -1.49 14.02 -4.13
C HIS A 123 -2.70 13.50 -4.90
N LEU A 124 -2.47 12.82 -6.03
CA LEU A 124 -3.53 12.23 -6.84
C LEU A 124 -4.30 11.16 -6.06
N HIS A 125 -3.61 10.34 -5.26
CA HIS A 125 -4.26 9.34 -4.41
C HIS A 125 -5.25 9.99 -3.44
N ASN A 126 -4.84 11.05 -2.73
CA ASN A 126 -5.72 11.76 -1.81
C ASN A 126 -6.94 12.35 -2.53
N ILE A 127 -6.75 12.95 -3.71
CA ILE A 127 -7.86 13.48 -4.51
C ILE A 127 -8.80 12.35 -4.96
N CYS A 128 -8.26 11.23 -5.43
CA CYS A 128 -9.04 10.06 -5.81
C CYS A 128 -9.84 9.49 -4.63
N GLU A 129 -9.24 9.39 -3.43
CA GLU A 129 -9.96 8.94 -2.23
C GLU A 129 -11.13 9.87 -1.88
N GLU A 130 -10.92 11.19 -1.92
CA GLU A 130 -12.00 12.14 -1.62
C GLU A 130 -13.10 12.11 -2.69
N ILE A 131 -12.75 11.91 -3.96
CA ILE A 131 -13.74 11.72 -5.04
C ILE A 131 -14.51 10.40 -4.85
N GLU A 132 -13.83 9.31 -4.49
CA GLU A 132 -14.44 8.01 -4.19
C GLU A 132 -15.44 8.15 -3.03
N LYS A 133 -15.04 8.82 -1.93
CA LYS A 133 -15.92 9.13 -0.79
C LYS A 133 -17.11 9.99 -1.19
N TYR A 134 -16.88 11.08 -1.92
CA TYR A 134 -17.93 12.00 -2.37
C TYR A 134 -18.96 11.30 -3.27
N CYS A 135 -18.49 10.43 -4.16
CA CYS A 135 -19.35 9.71 -5.08
C CYS A 135 -20.00 8.46 -4.46
N ASN A 136 -19.59 8.06 -3.24
CA ASN A 136 -19.92 6.80 -2.61
C ASN A 136 -19.62 5.60 -3.53
N ILE A 137 -18.45 5.63 -4.19
CA ILE A 137 -17.96 4.59 -5.09
C ILE A 137 -16.61 4.12 -4.57
N THR A 138 -16.42 2.81 -4.45
CA THR A 138 -15.12 2.22 -4.13
C THR A 138 -14.55 1.59 -5.40
N LEU A 139 -13.39 2.06 -5.86
CA LEU A 139 -12.73 1.46 -7.02
C LEU A 139 -11.75 0.39 -6.53
N VAL A 140 -11.99 -0.87 -6.86
CA VAL A 140 -11.04 -1.95 -6.60
C VAL A 140 -10.49 -2.43 -7.94
N THR A 141 -9.17 -2.42 -8.07
CA THR A 141 -8.47 -3.08 -9.18
C THR A 141 -7.73 -4.27 -8.61
N SER A 142 -8.25 -5.46 -8.90
CA SER A 142 -7.52 -6.73 -8.75
C SER A 142 -7.10 -7.18 -10.15
N GLU A 143 -5.93 -7.80 -10.31
CA GLU A 143 -5.52 -8.37 -11.60
C GLU A 143 -6.53 -9.40 -12.15
N GLN A 144 -7.35 -9.97 -11.28
CA GLN A 144 -8.39 -10.94 -11.62
C GLN A 144 -9.81 -10.33 -11.71
N HIS A 145 -10.01 -9.11 -11.22
CA HIS A 145 -11.33 -8.46 -11.24
C HIS A 145 -11.19 -6.95 -11.52
N VAL A 146 -11.57 -6.56 -12.74
CA VAL A 146 -11.70 -5.15 -13.13
C VAL A 146 -13.11 -4.69 -12.79
N ASP A 147 -13.28 -3.97 -11.68
CA ASP A 147 -14.59 -3.47 -11.22
C ASP A 147 -15.04 -2.18 -11.93
N MET A 148 -14.71 -2.03 -13.21
CA MET A 148 -15.08 -0.89 -14.05
C MET A 148 -16.09 -1.31 -15.13
N ARG A 149 -17.30 -1.60 -14.67
CA ARG A 149 -18.46 -1.85 -15.56
C ARG A 149 -18.71 -0.61 -16.45
N PRO A 150 -19.12 -0.76 -17.72
CA PRO A 150 -19.32 0.36 -18.64
C PRO A 150 -20.27 1.44 -18.12
N SER A 151 -21.29 1.05 -17.35
CA SER A 151 -22.24 1.95 -16.69
C SER A 151 -21.58 2.83 -15.64
N LEU A 152 -20.64 2.29 -14.85
CA LEU A 152 -19.89 3.04 -13.84
C LEU A 152 -18.97 4.06 -14.52
N ARG A 153 -18.28 3.67 -15.60
CA ARG A 153 -17.43 4.57 -16.41
C ARG A 153 -18.20 5.78 -16.93
N LEU A 154 -19.38 5.57 -17.48
CA LEU A 154 -20.22 6.65 -18.00
C LEU A 154 -20.65 7.62 -16.89
N LYS A 155 -21.01 7.08 -15.72
CA LYS A 155 -21.40 7.87 -14.55
C LYS A 155 -20.23 8.73 -14.05
N THR A 156 -19.04 8.15 -13.88
CA THR A 156 -17.84 8.87 -13.44
C THR A 156 -17.42 9.94 -14.45
N MET A 157 -17.46 9.66 -15.76
CA MET A 157 -17.15 10.66 -16.79
C MET A 157 -18.13 11.83 -16.79
N LYS A 158 -19.43 11.57 -16.60
CA LYS A 158 -20.44 12.63 -16.52
C LYS A 158 -20.24 13.51 -15.29
N MET A 159 -19.87 12.91 -14.15
CA MET A 159 -19.62 13.63 -12.89
C MET A 159 -18.32 14.44 -12.93
N LEU A 160 -17.23 13.90 -13.51
CA LEU A 160 -15.97 14.65 -13.72
C LEU A 160 -16.19 15.87 -14.62
N LYS A 161 -16.98 15.73 -15.69
CA LYS A 161 -17.36 16.88 -16.52
C LYS A 161 -18.13 17.94 -15.73
N GLY A 162 -19.05 17.53 -14.86
CA GLY A 162 -19.78 18.43 -13.96
C GLY A 162 -18.86 19.16 -12.98
N LEU A 163 -17.92 18.44 -12.35
CA LEU A 163 -16.94 18.99 -11.41
C LEU A 163 -15.98 19.98 -12.08
N CYS A 164 -15.46 19.64 -13.26
CA CYS A 164 -14.64 20.56 -14.05
C CYS A 164 -15.42 21.80 -14.47
N SER A 165 -16.66 21.65 -14.94
CA SER A 165 -17.51 22.81 -15.28
C SER A 165 -17.83 23.68 -14.06
N GLY A 166 -18.03 23.08 -12.89
CA GLY A 166 -18.26 23.81 -11.63
C GLY A 166 -17.04 24.61 -11.21
N PHE A 167 -15.85 23.99 -11.22
CA PHE A 167 -14.59 24.66 -10.91
C PHE A 167 -14.24 25.78 -11.90
N LEU A 168 -14.40 25.54 -13.21
CA LEU A 168 -14.16 26.56 -14.24
C LEU A 168 -15.15 27.74 -14.13
N ASN A 169 -16.40 27.49 -13.74
CA ASN A 169 -17.40 28.54 -13.57
C ASN A 169 -17.24 29.32 -12.26
N THR A 170 -16.62 28.75 -11.22
CA THR A 170 -16.32 29.49 -9.97
C THR A 170 -15.13 30.44 -10.09
N TYR A 171 -14.25 30.27 -11.09
CA TYR A 171 -13.15 31.21 -11.37
C TYR A 171 -13.49 32.25 -12.45
N HIS A 172 -14.70 32.19 -13.01
CA HIS A 172 -15.29 33.22 -13.86
C HIS A 172 -16.59 33.74 -13.24
N SER A 173 -16.50 34.35 -12.06
CA SER A 173 -17.42 35.43 -11.67
C SER A 173 -16.57 36.67 -11.39
N PRO A 174 -16.89 37.82 -12.02
CA PRO A 174 -16.14 39.06 -11.84
C PRO A 174 -16.17 39.57 -10.40
#